data_AF-A0A7C3CDI2-F1
#
_entry.id   AF-A0A7C3CDI2-F1
#
_cell.length_a   1.000
_cell.length_b   1.000
_cell.length_c   1.000
_cell.angle_alpha   90.00
_cell.angle_beta   90.00
_cell.angle_gamma   90.00
#
_symmetry.space_group_name_H-M   'P 1'
#
loop_
_entity.id
_entity.type
_entity.pdbx_description
1 polymer ?
#
loop_
_entity_poly.entity_id
_entity_poly.type
_entity_poly.pdbx_seq_one_letter_code
_entity_poly.pdbx_strand_id
1 'polypeptide(L)'
;TEACGAEAVDYKPKTNCCGGSVAVMKPEKTLHLMKLLLEEAEKAGADVISTPCPLCQTNLEMYQEAINKKYGTSYSIPVVFPQQLMAVAFGMDPAKDAALNRNTIRAEKLEKMAKK
;
A
#
# COMPACT_ATOMS: atom_id res chain seq x y z
N THR A 1 7.63 6.21 -10.54
CA THR A 1 7.35 6.91 -9.28
C THR A 1 8.34 8.04 -9.05
N GLU A 2 9.63 7.86 -9.38
CA GLU A 2 10.64 8.94 -9.36
C GLU A 2 10.24 10.16 -10.22
N ALA A 3 9.69 9.93 -11.41
CA ALA A 3 9.18 11.01 -12.27
C ALA A 3 8.02 11.82 -11.64
N CYS A 4 7.36 11.27 -10.62
CA CYS A 4 6.30 11.92 -9.86
C CYS A 4 6.83 12.59 -8.57
N GLY A 5 8.16 12.64 -8.38
CA GLY A 5 8.79 13.19 -7.18
C GLY A 5 8.77 12.25 -5.97
N ALA A 6 8.37 10.98 -6.15
CA ALA A 6 8.40 9.97 -5.09
C ALA A 6 9.71 9.15 -5.14
N GLU A 7 10.32 8.90 -3.98
CA GLU A 7 11.50 8.04 -3.88
C GLU A 7 11.09 6.57 -3.83
N ALA A 8 11.65 5.74 -4.71
CA ALA A 8 11.43 4.30 -4.70
C ALA A 8 12.45 3.65 -3.76
N VAL A 9 12.01 3.29 -2.54
CA VAL A 9 12.85 2.56 -1.59
C VAL A 9 13.19 1.16 -2.12
N ASP A 10 14.44 0.73 -1.98
CA ASP A 10 14.85 -0.63 -2.33
C ASP A 10 14.53 -1.59 -1.19
N TYR A 11 13.90 -2.72 -1.53
CA TYR A 11 13.51 -3.75 -0.58
C TYR A 11 13.56 -5.14 -1.23
N LYS A 12 13.86 -6.16 -0.43
CA LYS A 12 14.20 -7.49 -0.95
C LYS A 12 13.07 -8.19 -1.71
N PRO A 13 11.84 -8.33 -1.16
CA PRO A 13 10.77 -9.10 -1.80
C PRO A 13 9.99 -8.30 -2.85
N LYS A 14 10.64 -7.43 -3.64
CA LYS A 14 9.94 -6.54 -4.58
C LYS A 14 9.12 -7.22 -5.68
N THR A 15 9.50 -8.45 -6.03
CA THR A 15 8.80 -9.27 -7.03
C THR A 15 7.92 -10.35 -6.41
N ASN A 16 7.76 -10.39 -5.08
CA ASN A 16 6.98 -11.43 -4.43
C ASN A 16 5.48 -11.18 -4.58
N CYS A 17 4.73 -12.26 -4.75
CA CYS A 17 3.28 -12.20 -4.88
C CYS A 17 2.61 -11.95 -3.51
N CYS A 18 1.54 -11.14 -3.50
CA CYS A 18 0.70 -10.93 -2.31
C CYS A 18 -0.16 -12.15 -1.92
N GLY A 19 -0.23 -13.17 -2.79
CA GLY A 19 -1.07 -14.36 -2.60
C GLY A 19 -2.55 -14.15 -2.91
N GLY A 20 -2.91 -13.07 -3.60
CA GLY A 20 -4.29 -12.59 -3.63
C GLY A 20 -5.35 -13.53 -4.19
N SER A 21 -5.03 -14.32 -5.22
CA SER A 21 -5.98 -15.31 -5.77
C SER A 21 -6.30 -16.44 -4.78
N VAL A 22 -5.32 -16.80 -3.93
CA VAL A 22 -5.49 -17.83 -2.90
C VAL A 22 -6.12 -17.22 -1.64
N ALA A 23 -5.89 -15.93 -1.38
CA ALA A 23 -6.41 -15.23 -0.21
C ALA A 23 -7.95 -15.24 -0.15
N VAL A 24 -8.62 -15.22 -1.31
CA VAL A 24 -10.09 -15.30 -1.38
C VAL A 24 -10.63 -16.64 -0.84
N MET A 25 -9.91 -17.74 -1.09
CA MET A 25 -10.34 -19.08 -0.64
C MET A 25 -9.78 -19.46 0.72
N LYS A 26 -8.53 -19.09 1.00
CA LYS A 26 -7.75 -19.51 2.17
C LYS A 26 -6.87 -18.36 2.65
N PRO A 27 -7.46 -17.28 3.20
CA PRO A 27 -6.73 -16.08 3.59
C PRO A 27 -5.59 -16.39 4.56
N GLU A 28 -5.87 -17.26 5.52
CA GLU A 28 -4.93 -17.74 6.55
C GLU A 28 -3.61 -18.31 6.01
N LYS A 29 -3.65 -18.95 4.82
CA LYS A 29 -2.48 -19.52 4.17
C LYS A 29 -1.65 -18.48 3.44
N THR A 30 -2.18 -17.28 3.22
CA THR A 30 -1.54 -16.21 2.44
C THR A 30 -1.05 -15.04 3.30
N LEU A 31 -1.51 -14.92 4.54
CA LEU A 31 -1.13 -13.81 5.44
C LEU A 31 0.39 -13.68 5.62
N HIS A 32 1.14 -14.77 5.59
CA HIS A 32 2.60 -14.73 5.71
C HIS A 32 3.29 -14.03 4.52
N LEU A 33 2.72 -14.11 3.31
CA LEU A 33 3.25 -13.44 2.12
C LEU A 33 3.03 -11.93 2.21
N MET A 34 1.82 -11.54 2.61
CA MET A 34 1.47 -10.14 2.84
C MET A 34 2.30 -9.55 3.98
N LYS A 35 2.47 -10.30 5.08
CA LYS A 35 3.34 -9.92 6.20
C LYS A 35 4.76 -9.62 5.72
N LEU A 36 5.35 -10.49 4.90
CA LEU A 36 6.71 -10.28 4.37
C LEU A 36 6.83 -8.95 3.60
N LEU A 37 5.84 -8.61 2.78
CA LEU A 37 5.82 -7.36 2.03
C LEU A 37 5.68 -6.14 2.94
N LEU A 38 4.77 -6.19 3.93
CA LEU A 38 4.55 -5.12 4.90
C LEU A 38 5.76 -4.91 5.82
N GLU A 39 6.36 -6.00 6.29
CA GLU A 39 7.53 -5.98 7.17
C GLU A 39 8.73 -5.34 6.48
N GLU A 40 8.96 -5.66 5.21
CA GLU A 40 10.06 -5.06 4.44
C GLU A 40 9.76 -3.62 4.03
N ALA A 41 8.50 -3.27 3.77
CA ALA A 41 8.10 -1.89 3.55
C ALA A 41 8.32 -1.02 4.81
N GLU A 42 7.98 -1.53 6.00
CA GLU A 42 8.23 -0.85 7.26
C GLU A 42 9.73 -0.68 7.54
N LYS A 43 10.52 -1.76 7.38
CA LYS A 43 11.98 -1.72 7.55
C LYS A 43 12.66 -0.76 6.59
N ALA A 44 12.15 -0.64 5.36
CA ALA A 44 12.66 0.30 4.37
C ALA A 44 12.21 1.76 4.65
N GLY A 45 11.35 1.98 5.65
CA GLY A 45 10.82 3.30 5.98
C GLY A 45 9.85 3.84 4.94
N ALA A 46 9.12 2.97 4.23
CA ALA A 46 8.20 3.39 3.18
C ALA A 46 7.00 4.15 3.76
N ASP A 47 6.70 5.32 3.17
CA ASP A 47 5.52 6.10 3.54
C ASP A 47 4.22 5.52 2.99
N VAL A 48 4.30 4.87 1.82
CA VAL A 48 3.18 4.25 1.11
C VAL A 48 3.67 3.05 0.30
N ILE A 49 2.80 2.08 0.07
CA ILE A 49 3.03 1.00 -0.88
C ILE A 49 2.28 1.31 -2.18
N SER A 50 2.98 1.33 -3.31
CA SER A 50 2.34 1.49 -4.62
C SER A 50 2.19 0.14 -5.32
N THR A 51 0.97 -0.19 -5.77
CA THR A 51 0.70 -1.43 -6.49
C THR A 51 -0.19 -1.21 -7.71
N PRO A 52 0.14 -1.77 -8.89
CA PRO A 52 -0.69 -1.65 -10.09
C PRO A 52 -1.89 -2.62 -10.09
N CYS A 53 -1.94 -3.58 -9.14
CA CYS A 53 -2.93 -4.64 -9.11
C CYS A 53 -4.00 -4.39 -8.02
N PRO A 54 -5.31 -4.38 -8.37
CA PRO A 54 -6.38 -4.19 -7.40
C PRO A 54 -6.40 -5.26 -6.30
N LEU A 55 -6.12 -6.52 -6.64
CA LEU A 55 -6.04 -7.58 -5.64
C LEU A 55 -4.88 -7.34 -4.67
N CYS A 56 -3.73 -6.88 -5.15
CA CYS A 56 -2.62 -6.54 -4.27
C CYS A 56 -2.99 -5.39 -3.32
N GLN A 57 -3.70 -4.37 -3.80
CA GLN A 57 -4.17 -3.29 -2.93
C GLN A 57 -5.10 -3.82 -1.85
N THR A 58 -6.20 -4.47 -2.24
CA THR A 58 -7.17 -5.05 -1.31
C THR A 58 -6.49 -5.92 -0.27
N ASN A 59 -5.55 -6.76 -0.69
CA ASN A 59 -4.89 -7.68 0.22
C ASN A 59 -3.94 -7.00 1.20
N LEU A 60 -3.08 -6.12 0.69
CA LEU A 60 -2.11 -5.41 1.53
C LEU A 60 -2.76 -4.33 2.39
N GLU A 61 -3.98 -3.88 2.06
CA GLU A 61 -4.69 -2.86 2.82
C GLU A 61 -5.65 -3.47 3.84
N MET A 62 -6.55 -4.37 3.42
CA MET A 62 -7.61 -4.89 4.30
C MET A 62 -7.10 -5.95 5.29
N TYR A 63 -6.09 -6.74 4.94
CA TYR A 63 -5.60 -7.79 5.84
C TYR A 63 -4.55 -7.31 6.85
N GLN A 64 -4.17 -6.02 6.87
CA GLN A 64 -3.20 -5.54 7.87
C GLN A 64 -3.69 -5.80 9.30
N GLU A 65 -4.98 -5.59 9.58
CA GLU A 65 -5.55 -5.89 10.90
C GLU A 65 -5.46 -7.39 11.26
N ALA A 66 -5.74 -8.26 10.30
CA ALA A 66 -5.65 -9.71 10.50
C ALA A 66 -4.20 -10.17 10.70
N ILE A 67 -3.25 -9.59 9.96
CA ILE A 67 -1.81 -9.83 10.10
C ILE A 67 -1.34 -9.34 11.47
N ASN A 68 -1.74 -8.14 11.87
CA ASN A 68 -1.43 -7.53 13.17
C ASN A 68 -1.88 -8.43 14.32
N LYS A 69 -3.14 -8.90 14.26
CA LYS A 69 -3.70 -9.82 15.27
C LYS A 69 -3.01 -11.18 15.30
N LYS A 70 -2.65 -11.74 14.14
CA LYS A 70 -2.05 -13.09 14.04
C LYS A 70 -0.57 -13.13 14.42
N TYR A 71 0.18 -12.08 14.07
CA TYR A 71 1.64 -12.04 14.24
C TYR A 71 2.11 -11.08 15.33
N GLY A 72 1.19 -10.39 16.02
CA GLY A 72 1.53 -9.41 17.06
C GLY A 72 2.25 -8.18 16.49
N THR A 73 1.88 -7.77 15.29
CA THR A 73 2.48 -6.63 14.57
C THR A 73 1.53 -5.43 14.60
N SER A 74 2.01 -4.25 14.19
CA SER A 74 1.23 -3.01 14.19
C SER A 74 1.38 -2.23 12.88
N TYR A 75 1.30 -2.94 11.75
CA TYR A 75 1.37 -2.31 10.43
C TYR A 75 0.16 -1.41 10.21
N SER A 76 0.43 -0.20 9.70
CA SER A 76 -0.58 0.76 9.27
C SER A 76 -0.06 1.55 8.07
N ILE A 77 0.36 0.82 7.04
CA ILE A 77 0.99 1.42 5.85
C ILE A 77 -0.09 1.64 4.78
N PRO A 78 -0.29 2.88 4.31
CA PRO A 78 -1.24 3.15 3.24
C PRO A 78 -0.82 2.47 1.93
N VAL A 79 -1.80 1.90 1.21
CA VAL A 79 -1.58 1.29 -0.10
C VAL A 79 -2.31 2.10 -1.16
N VAL A 80 -1.62 2.44 -2.24
CA VAL A 80 -2.12 3.34 -3.30
C VAL A 80 -1.85 2.77 -4.68
N PHE A 81 -2.68 3.16 -5.65
CA PHE A 81 -2.38 2.92 -7.06
C PHE A 81 -1.33 3.92 -7.57
N PRO A 82 -0.48 3.51 -8.53
CA PRO A 82 0.42 4.42 -9.23
C PRO A 82 -0.29 5.65 -9.82
N GLN A 83 -1.51 5.48 -10.30
CA GLN A 83 -2.33 6.55 -10.87
C GLN A 83 -2.71 7.59 -9.81
N GLN A 84 -2.95 7.18 -8.56
CA GLN A 84 -3.22 8.11 -7.46
C GLN A 84 -1.99 8.95 -7.14
N LEU A 85 -0.78 8.35 -7.19
CA LEU A 85 0.47 9.09 -7.04
C LEU A 85 0.68 10.09 -8.19
N MET A 86 0.36 9.70 -9.42
CA MET A 86 0.44 10.59 -10.59
C MET A 86 -0.53 11.77 -10.46
N ALA A 87 -1.78 11.51 -10.05
CA ALA A 87 -2.78 12.57 -9.86
C ALA A 87 -2.30 13.61 -8.83
N VAL A 88 -1.72 13.16 -7.71
CA VAL A 88 -1.13 14.05 -6.70
C VAL A 88 0.06 14.84 -7.27
N ALA A 89 0.95 14.18 -8.01
CA ALA A 89 2.12 14.82 -8.61
C ALA A 89 1.76 15.85 -9.68
N PHE A 90 0.62 15.68 -10.36
CA PHE A 90 0.11 16.63 -11.34
C PHE A 90 -0.74 17.77 -10.72
N GLY A 91 -0.86 17.82 -9.38
CA GLY A 91 -1.64 18.85 -8.70
C GLY A 91 -3.15 18.73 -8.89
N MET A 92 -3.64 17.51 -9.17
CA MET A 92 -5.08 17.23 -9.26
C MET A 92 -5.71 17.12 -7.87
N ASP A 93 -7.04 17.20 -7.79
CA ASP A 93 -7.72 17.19 -6.50
C ASP A 93 -7.59 15.80 -5.83
N PRO A 94 -7.09 15.73 -4.58
CA PRO A 94 -6.81 14.45 -3.92
C PRO A 94 -8.06 13.63 -3.59
N ALA A 95 -9.22 14.27 -3.42
CA ALA A 95 -10.46 13.59 -3.03
C ALA A 95 -11.33 13.25 -4.26
N LYS A 96 -11.36 14.13 -5.25
CA LYS A 96 -12.18 13.99 -6.46
C LYS A 96 -11.45 13.21 -7.55
N ASP A 97 -10.19 13.53 -7.82
CA ASP A 97 -9.44 12.98 -8.94
C ASP A 97 -8.58 11.79 -8.52
N ALA A 98 -7.90 11.87 -7.37
CA ALA A 98 -7.09 10.76 -6.83
C ALA A 98 -7.87 9.81 -5.91
N ALA A 99 -9.06 10.21 -5.46
CA ALA A 99 -9.92 9.43 -4.56
C ALA A 99 -9.21 8.85 -3.32
N LEU A 100 -8.21 9.56 -2.78
CA LEU A 100 -7.41 9.09 -1.63
C LEU A 100 -8.24 8.94 -0.36
N ASN A 101 -9.35 9.70 -0.25
CA ASN A 101 -10.32 9.61 0.83
C ASN A 101 -11.12 8.30 0.84
N ARG A 102 -11.02 7.48 -0.21
CA ARG A 102 -11.67 6.16 -0.29
C ARG A 102 -10.76 5.00 0.08
N ASN A 103 -9.47 5.25 0.31
CA ASN A 103 -8.56 4.23 0.81
C ASN A 103 -8.95 3.88 2.26
N THR A 104 -8.85 2.60 2.61
CA THR A 104 -9.17 2.10 3.95
C THR A 104 -8.15 2.61 4.96
N ILE A 105 -6.86 2.62 4.59
CA ILE A 105 -5.79 3.22 5.38
C ILE A 105 -5.44 4.56 4.74
N ARG A 106 -5.65 5.65 5.49
CA ARG A 106 -5.46 7.00 4.97
C ARG A 106 -3.98 7.33 4.79
N ALA A 107 -3.62 7.77 3.59
CA ALA A 107 -2.28 8.26 3.28
C ALA A 107 -2.12 9.73 3.67
N GLU A 108 -2.07 10.04 4.97
CA GLU A 108 -2.04 11.43 5.45
C GLU A 108 -0.89 12.27 4.87
N LYS A 109 0.29 11.67 4.74
CA LYS A 109 1.46 12.36 4.16
C LYS A 109 1.19 12.73 2.70
N LEU A 110 0.60 11.82 1.93
CA LEU A 110 0.25 12.04 0.53
C LEU A 110 -0.88 13.06 0.38
N GLU A 111 -1.90 13.01 1.24
CA GLU A 111 -2.98 14.00 1.25
C GLU A 111 -2.46 15.42 1.58
N LYS A 112 -1.48 15.55 2.49
CA LYS A 112 -0.83 16.83 2.81
C LYS A 112 -0.03 17.37 1.63
N MET A 113 0.67 16.50 0.89
CA MET A 113 1.42 16.89 -0.32
C MET A 113 0.49 17.40 -1.43
N ALA A 114 -0.71 16.84 -1.55
CA ALA A 114 -1.70 17.23 -2.56
C ALA A 114 -2.43 18.55 -2.27
N LYS A 115 -2.35 19.09 -1.05
CA LYS A 115 -3.00 20.35 -0.63
C LYS A 115 -2.11 21.59 -0.77
N LYS A 116 -0.94 21.45 -1.39
CA LYS A 116 -0.05 22.56 -1.77
C LYS A 116 -0.59 23.27 -3.01
#